data_AF-A0A2E8J695-F1
#
_entry.id   AF-A0A2E8J695-F1
#
_cell.length_a   1.000
_cell.length_b   1.000
_cell.length_c   1.000
_cell.angle_alpha   90.00
_cell.angle_beta   90.00
_cell.angle_gamma   90.00
#
_symmetry.space_group_name_H-M   'P 1'
#
loop_
_entity.id
_entity.type
_entity.pdbx_description
1 polymer ?
#
loop_
_entity_poly.entity_id
_entity_poly.type
_entity_poly.pdbx_seq_one_letter_code
_entity_poly.pdbx_strand_id
1 'polypeptide(L)'
;MVLIVFACGLAGFESGVQVSERDLVDVNLATKMYYTLGLFILGGMDLGVPVSGPWWGQVLLWIGYFGAPLLTGSTILDWVQQIVSKQNRWLRELSNHIVLVGVDDVARSMLEKLMELNPRSQVLIVEREISKAEAMEFTERYGAKVLTGDITSDFFLSTLRLSRAQRVILTSNRDFDNFEAASKILAMRPELASRMVVHCNRLRFMRMLQYSGVLDECVTFNSYHLAAQYLVKNHMLDYFKSTGQLDTVIIAGFGRFGQTILEELMALARDEICDIGVIDVDADRRILVAKEQKDFPKEIFLHVLQGDIGHPEVWNALERQIDLHETEPLVLLGTGVDDENLRTGLWLKRKFPNAKVMVRGARPSHFAKSVSGVADIEVFWLSQVFHDSMPDEWFI
;
A
#
# COMPACT_ATOMS: atom_id res chain seq x y z
N MET A 1 -20.94 17.13 -40.90
CA MET A 1 -19.97 18.22 -41.14
C MET A 1 -18.74 17.73 -41.91
N VAL A 2 -18.00 16.72 -41.44
CA VAL A 2 -16.87 16.11 -42.18
C VAL A 2 -17.25 15.67 -43.60
N LEU A 3 -18.36 14.95 -43.77
CA LEU A 3 -18.85 14.51 -45.10
C LEU A 3 -19.17 15.69 -46.05
N ILE A 4 -19.63 16.82 -45.50
CA ILE A 4 -19.95 18.01 -46.29
C ILE A 4 -18.64 18.67 -46.77
N VAL A 5 -17.66 18.84 -45.87
CA VAL A 5 -16.34 19.39 -46.22
C VAL A 5 -15.59 18.49 -47.21
N PHE A 6 -15.69 17.17 -47.04
CA PHE A 6 -15.15 16.20 -48.00
C PHE A 6 -15.85 16.31 -49.37
N ALA A 7 -17.19 16.38 -49.38
CA ALA A 7 -17.94 16.57 -50.62
C ALA A 7 -17.59 17.89 -51.32
N CYS A 8 -17.37 18.97 -50.57
CA CYS A 8 -16.90 20.25 -51.12
C CYS A 8 -15.51 20.12 -51.76
N GLY A 9 -14.55 19.50 -51.07
CA GLY A 9 -13.20 19.29 -51.64
C GLY A 9 -13.23 18.43 -52.91
N LEU A 10 -14.00 17.33 -52.88
CA LEU A 10 -14.13 16.43 -54.03
C LEU A 10 -14.85 17.09 -55.21
N ALA A 11 -15.95 17.82 -54.96
CA ALA A 11 -16.65 18.58 -56.00
C ALA A 11 -15.78 19.71 -56.58
N GLY A 12 -14.90 20.31 -55.76
CA GLY A 12 -13.89 21.25 -56.21
C GLY A 12 -12.94 20.62 -57.24
N PHE A 13 -12.37 19.46 -56.94
CA PHE A 13 -11.49 18.75 -57.89
C PHE A 13 -12.23 18.21 -59.11
N GLU A 14 -13.47 17.73 -58.97
CA GLU A 14 -14.28 17.26 -60.11
C GLU A 14 -14.72 18.38 -61.05
N SER A 15 -14.79 19.63 -60.56
CA SER A 15 -15.10 20.79 -61.38
C SER A 15 -13.95 21.23 -62.31
N GLY A 16 -12.77 20.59 -62.22
CA GLY A 16 -11.60 20.91 -63.03
C GLY A 16 -10.72 22.03 -62.45
N VAL A 17 -10.78 22.25 -61.13
CA VAL A 17 -9.89 23.20 -60.45
C VAL A 17 -8.46 22.67 -60.42
N GLN A 18 -7.52 23.49 -60.88
CA GLN A 18 -6.09 23.19 -60.79
C GLN A 18 -5.50 23.76 -59.51
N VAL A 19 -4.52 23.05 -58.96
CA VAL A 19 -3.75 23.47 -57.79
C VAL A 19 -2.30 23.71 -58.19
N SER A 20 -1.61 24.61 -57.48
CA SER A 20 -0.33 25.15 -57.93
C SER A 20 0.82 24.13 -58.01
N GLU A 21 0.74 23.03 -57.27
CA GLU A 21 1.84 22.06 -57.18
C GLU A 21 1.55 20.72 -57.85
N ARG A 22 0.30 20.44 -58.24
CA ARG A 22 -0.09 19.20 -58.93
C ARG A 22 -1.18 19.42 -59.97
N ASP A 23 -1.02 18.76 -61.12
CA ASP A 23 -2.07 18.69 -62.12
C ASP A 23 -3.06 17.54 -61.81
N LEU A 24 -4.32 17.90 -61.59
CA LEU A 24 -5.38 17.01 -61.14
C LEU A 24 -6.62 17.05 -62.06
N VAL A 25 -6.51 17.65 -63.24
CA VAL A 25 -7.66 17.82 -64.15
C VAL A 25 -8.10 16.49 -64.75
N ASP A 26 -7.14 15.71 -65.25
CA ASP A 26 -7.39 14.46 -65.99
C ASP A 26 -7.14 13.18 -65.17
N VAL A 27 -7.01 13.30 -63.85
CA VAL A 27 -6.81 12.14 -62.98
C VAL A 27 -8.15 11.49 -62.61
N ASN A 28 -8.13 10.19 -62.34
CA ASN A 28 -9.35 9.46 -62.00
C ASN A 28 -9.96 9.91 -60.65
N LEU A 29 -11.27 9.64 -60.47
CA LEU A 29 -12.02 9.97 -59.25
C LEU A 29 -11.34 9.44 -57.98
N ALA A 30 -10.74 8.24 -58.03
CA ALA A 30 -10.02 7.66 -56.90
C ALA A 30 -8.83 8.52 -56.45
N THR A 31 -8.09 9.09 -57.40
CA THR A 31 -6.97 10.00 -57.13
C THR A 31 -7.47 11.32 -56.54
N LYS A 32 -8.58 11.87 -57.06
CA LYS A 32 -9.21 13.08 -56.50
C LYS A 32 -9.73 12.86 -55.08
N MET A 33 -10.32 11.69 -54.80
CA MET A 33 -10.71 11.29 -53.44
C MET A 33 -9.50 11.16 -52.51
N TYR A 34 -8.40 10.57 -52.99
CA TYR A 34 -7.15 10.46 -52.23
C TYR A 34 -6.60 11.84 -51.82
N TYR A 35 -6.51 12.79 -52.74
CA TYR A 35 -6.03 14.14 -52.43
C TYR A 35 -7.02 14.94 -51.57
N THR A 36 -8.32 14.74 -51.76
CA THR A 36 -9.35 15.32 -50.87
C THR A 36 -9.19 14.81 -49.43
N LEU A 37 -8.89 13.52 -49.25
CA LEU A 37 -8.59 12.95 -47.94
C LEU A 37 -7.28 13.54 -47.37
N GLY A 38 -6.29 13.79 -48.23
CA GLY A 38 -5.02 14.45 -47.87
C GLY A 38 -5.22 15.84 -47.24
N LEU A 39 -6.28 16.57 -47.59
CA LEU A 39 -6.62 17.85 -46.95
C LEU A 39 -6.93 17.70 -45.44
N PHE A 40 -7.46 16.54 -45.02
CA PHE A 40 -7.76 16.27 -43.60
C PHE A 40 -6.53 15.88 -42.78
N ILE A 41 -5.49 15.34 -43.43
CA ILE A 41 -4.33 14.75 -42.74
C ILE A 41 -3.12 15.70 -42.76
N LEU A 42 -2.82 16.27 -43.93
CA LEU A 42 -1.62 17.09 -44.18
C LEU A 42 -1.95 18.53 -44.55
N GLY A 43 -3.22 18.96 -44.44
CA GLY A 43 -3.65 20.33 -44.74
C GLY A 43 -3.43 20.76 -46.19
N GLY A 44 -3.27 19.81 -47.12
CA GLY A 44 -3.04 20.12 -48.53
C GLY A 44 -1.65 20.68 -48.84
N MET A 45 -0.67 20.52 -47.95
CA MET A 45 0.70 21.05 -48.15
C MET A 45 1.35 20.57 -49.45
N ASP A 46 1.05 19.35 -49.91
CA ASP A 46 1.65 18.77 -51.13
C ASP A 46 0.86 19.08 -52.43
N LEU A 47 -0.18 19.91 -52.32
CA LEU A 47 -1.08 20.30 -53.42
C LEU A 47 -0.89 21.77 -53.82
N GLY A 48 -0.37 22.61 -52.93
CA GLY A 48 -0.31 24.05 -53.13
C GLY A 48 -1.66 24.74 -52.92
N VAL A 49 -2.01 25.73 -53.72
CA VAL A 49 -3.29 26.47 -53.63
C VAL A 49 -4.11 26.36 -54.93
N PRO A 50 -5.45 26.51 -54.88
CA PRO A 50 -6.28 26.60 -56.09
C PRO A 50 -5.87 27.81 -56.94
N VAL A 51 -5.49 27.59 -58.20
CA VAL A 51 -4.97 28.65 -59.10
C VAL A 51 -5.80 28.88 -60.36
N SER A 52 -6.59 27.89 -60.81
CA SER A 52 -7.40 28.01 -62.02
C SER A 52 -8.65 27.11 -61.98
N GLY A 53 -9.54 27.22 -62.98
CA GLY A 53 -10.81 26.49 -63.07
C GLY A 53 -12.03 27.33 -62.66
N PRO A 54 -13.24 26.74 -62.63
CA PRO A 54 -14.46 27.47 -62.33
C PRO A 54 -14.45 28.11 -60.94
N TRP A 55 -14.89 29.37 -60.84
CA TRP A 55 -14.86 30.12 -59.57
C TRP A 55 -15.61 29.42 -58.43
N TRP A 56 -16.75 28.78 -58.72
CA TRP A 56 -17.53 28.05 -57.73
C TRP A 56 -16.79 26.81 -57.23
N GLY A 57 -16.03 26.14 -58.10
CA GLY A 57 -15.20 25.00 -57.75
C GLY A 57 -14.04 25.39 -56.84
N GLN A 58 -13.40 26.52 -57.11
CA GLN A 58 -12.33 27.06 -56.28
C GLN A 58 -12.84 27.39 -54.86
N VAL A 59 -14.04 27.97 -54.75
CA VAL A 59 -14.68 28.25 -53.45
C VAL A 59 -14.95 26.96 -52.67
N LEU A 60 -15.48 25.92 -53.32
CA LEU A 60 -15.70 24.61 -52.68
C LEU A 60 -14.40 23.98 -52.21
N LEU A 61 -13.32 24.10 -53.00
CA LEU A 61 -12.01 23.59 -52.62
C LEU A 61 -11.40 24.36 -51.44
N TRP A 62 -11.57 25.69 -51.39
CA TRP A 62 -11.17 26.50 -50.23
C TRP A 62 -11.91 26.13 -48.94
N ILE A 63 -13.21 25.80 -49.04
CA ILE A 63 -13.97 25.24 -47.91
C ILE A 63 -13.34 23.90 -47.46
N GLY A 64 -12.88 23.08 -48.40
CA GLY A 64 -12.10 21.87 -48.12
C GLY A 64 -10.77 22.18 -47.39
N TYR A 65 -9.96 23.08 -47.93
CA TYR A 65 -8.62 23.44 -47.42
C TYR A 65 -8.63 23.97 -45.99
N PHE A 66 -9.62 24.78 -45.62
CA PHE A 66 -9.72 25.32 -44.26
C PHE A 66 -10.62 24.48 -43.37
N GLY A 67 -11.72 23.96 -43.91
CA GLY A 67 -12.66 23.14 -43.17
C GLY A 67 -12.05 21.82 -42.73
N ALA A 68 -11.26 21.16 -43.58
CA ALA A 68 -10.70 19.86 -43.25
C ALA A 68 -9.73 19.93 -42.06
N PRO A 69 -8.68 20.79 -42.04
CA PRO A 69 -7.79 20.93 -40.88
C PRO A 69 -8.48 21.42 -39.61
N LEU A 70 -9.44 22.35 -39.71
CA LEU A 70 -10.20 22.82 -38.54
C LEU A 70 -11.01 21.68 -37.91
N LEU A 71 -11.63 20.84 -38.74
CA LEU A 71 -12.37 19.67 -38.26
C LEU A 71 -11.44 18.61 -37.68
N THR A 72 -10.31 18.30 -38.31
CA THR A 72 -9.35 17.33 -37.78
C THR A 72 -8.70 17.82 -36.49
N GLY A 73 -8.39 19.11 -36.38
CA GLY A 73 -7.86 19.71 -35.15
C GLY A 73 -8.85 19.66 -33.99
N SER A 74 -10.13 19.92 -34.24
CA SER A 74 -11.18 19.90 -33.21
C SER A 74 -11.46 18.49 -32.65
N THR A 75 -11.47 17.45 -33.51
CA THR A 75 -11.74 16.08 -33.08
C THR A 75 -10.60 15.46 -32.27
N ILE A 76 -9.35 15.84 -32.56
CA ILE A 76 -8.18 15.44 -31.77
C ILE A 76 -8.24 16.09 -30.38
N LEU A 77 -8.60 17.37 -30.29
CA LEU A 77 -8.80 18.09 -29.03
C LEU A 77 -9.91 17.45 -28.17
N ASP A 78 -11.04 17.10 -28.78
CA ASP A 78 -12.16 16.44 -28.10
C ASP A 78 -11.77 15.05 -27.58
N TRP A 79 -10.96 14.29 -28.34
CA TRP A 79 -10.50 12.96 -27.93
C TRP A 79 -9.51 13.04 -26.75
N VAL A 80 -8.57 13.99 -26.80
CA VAL A 80 -7.62 14.26 -25.69
C VAL A 80 -8.37 14.71 -24.44
N GLN A 81 -9.35 15.62 -24.56
CA GLN A 81 -10.17 16.04 -23.42
C GLN A 81 -11.04 14.91 -22.87
N GLN A 82 -11.56 14.00 -23.70
CA GLN A 82 -12.32 12.85 -23.22
C GLN A 82 -11.47 11.86 -22.43
N ILE A 83 -10.21 11.64 -22.82
CA ILE A 83 -9.29 10.77 -22.09
C ILE A 83 -8.94 11.38 -20.73
N VAL A 84 -8.64 12.68 -20.68
CA VAL A 84 -8.31 13.40 -19.45
C VAL A 84 -9.54 13.56 -18.53
N SER A 85 -10.74 13.76 -19.08
CA SER A 85 -11.96 13.96 -18.29
C SER A 85 -12.62 12.67 -17.81
N LYS A 86 -12.50 11.55 -18.53
CA LYS A 86 -12.99 10.23 -18.07
C LYS A 86 -12.31 9.79 -16.77
N GLN A 87 -11.02 10.11 -16.61
CA GLN A 87 -10.27 9.77 -15.41
C GLN A 87 -10.78 10.49 -14.14
N ASN A 88 -11.54 11.59 -14.28
CA ASN A 88 -12.05 12.38 -13.16
C ASN A 88 -13.57 12.29 -12.93
N ARG A 89 -14.35 11.72 -13.87
CA ARG A 89 -15.82 11.64 -13.72
C ARG A 89 -16.23 10.72 -12.58
N TRP A 90 -15.63 9.54 -12.47
CA TRP A 90 -15.96 8.58 -11.42
C TRP A 90 -15.65 9.13 -10.01
N LEU A 91 -14.63 9.99 -9.86
CA LEU A 91 -14.34 10.68 -8.60
C LEU A 91 -15.46 11.65 -8.19
N ARG A 92 -16.20 12.22 -9.16
CA ARG A 92 -17.34 13.11 -8.86
C ARG A 92 -18.56 12.35 -8.35
N GLU A 93 -18.67 11.07 -8.69
CA GLU A 93 -19.78 10.20 -8.33
C GLU A 93 -19.53 9.40 -7.04
N LEU A 94 -18.31 9.46 -6.48
CA LEU A 94 -17.99 8.81 -5.21
C LEU A 94 -18.86 9.37 -4.07
N SER A 95 -19.48 8.45 -3.35
CA SER A 95 -20.23 8.71 -2.13
C SER A 95 -20.26 7.45 -1.28
N ASN A 96 -20.23 7.60 0.04
CA ASN A 96 -20.18 6.48 0.97
C ASN A 96 -19.02 5.51 0.67
N HIS A 97 -17.87 6.09 0.33
CA HIS A 97 -16.64 5.36 0.01
C HIS A 97 -15.64 5.45 1.17
N ILE A 98 -14.72 4.49 1.22
CA ILE A 98 -13.62 4.45 2.17
C ILE A 98 -12.36 4.88 1.45
N VAL A 99 -11.64 5.85 2.02
CA VAL A 99 -10.31 6.25 1.54
C VAL A 99 -9.28 5.46 2.33
N LEU A 100 -8.49 4.64 1.65
CA LEU A 100 -7.38 3.89 2.23
C LEU A 100 -6.07 4.42 1.66
N VAL A 101 -5.14 4.85 2.51
CA VAL A 101 -3.85 5.42 2.09
C VAL A 101 -2.74 4.43 2.39
N GLY A 102 -1.96 4.08 1.37
CA GLY A 102 -0.92 3.06 1.46
C GLY A 102 -1.29 1.77 0.73
N VAL A 103 -0.26 0.98 0.40
CA VAL A 103 -0.36 -0.30 -0.34
C VAL A 103 0.44 -1.44 0.30
N ASP A 104 1.02 -1.19 1.48
CA ASP A 104 1.85 -2.15 2.19
C ASP A 104 1.03 -3.30 2.82
N ASP A 105 1.71 -4.19 3.55
CA ASP A 105 1.06 -5.33 4.20
C ASP A 105 -0.01 -4.90 5.22
N VAL A 106 0.13 -3.74 5.87
CA VAL A 106 -0.89 -3.22 6.80
C VAL A 106 -2.13 -2.80 6.01
N ALA A 107 -1.96 -2.03 4.93
CA ALA A 107 -3.06 -1.64 4.06
C ALA A 107 -3.79 -2.85 3.47
N ARG A 108 -3.05 -3.89 3.07
CA ARG A 108 -3.61 -5.15 2.54
C ARG A 108 -4.42 -5.89 3.59
N SER A 109 -3.90 -6.07 4.81
CA SER A 109 -4.65 -6.71 5.89
C SER A 109 -5.89 -5.91 6.29
N MET A 110 -5.82 -4.57 6.33
CA MET A 110 -6.99 -3.71 6.56
C MET A 110 -8.05 -3.90 5.46
N LEU A 111 -7.63 -4.02 4.21
CA LEU A 111 -8.52 -4.22 3.08
C LEU A 111 -9.15 -5.62 3.07
N GLU A 112 -8.38 -6.66 3.39
CA GLU A 112 -8.89 -8.03 3.54
C GLU A 112 -10.01 -8.07 4.59
N LYS A 113 -9.76 -7.54 5.79
CA LYS A 113 -10.75 -7.44 6.88
C LYS A 113 -11.97 -6.61 6.50
N LEU A 114 -11.76 -5.48 5.81
CA LEU A 114 -12.85 -4.63 5.32
C LEU A 114 -13.74 -5.37 4.32
N MET A 115 -13.15 -6.14 3.40
CA MET A 115 -13.90 -6.91 2.41
C MET A 115 -14.64 -8.10 3.04
N GLU A 116 -14.13 -8.68 4.13
CA GLU A 116 -14.84 -9.70 4.90
C GLU A 116 -16.09 -9.14 5.59
N LEU A 117 -15.95 -7.99 6.26
CA LEU A 117 -17.03 -7.36 7.03
C LEU A 117 -18.04 -6.62 6.15
N ASN A 118 -17.57 -5.96 5.09
CA ASN A 118 -18.40 -5.18 4.18
C ASN A 118 -17.93 -5.31 2.71
N PRO A 119 -18.30 -6.42 2.05
CA PRO A 119 -17.87 -6.73 0.67
C PRO A 119 -18.36 -5.74 -0.40
N ARG A 120 -19.33 -4.88 -0.07
CA ARG A 120 -19.91 -3.89 -1.00
C ARG A 120 -19.31 -2.50 -0.85
N SER A 121 -18.36 -2.32 0.06
CA SER A 121 -17.70 -1.04 0.30
C SER A 121 -17.00 -0.55 -0.97
N GLN A 122 -17.21 0.70 -1.32
CA GLN A 122 -16.42 1.34 -2.36
C GLN A 122 -15.10 1.81 -1.75
N VAL A 123 -13.98 1.20 -2.14
CA VAL A 123 -12.66 1.56 -1.62
C VAL A 123 -11.88 2.37 -2.65
N LEU A 124 -11.37 3.51 -2.21
CA LEU A 124 -10.42 4.35 -2.94
C LEU A 124 -9.05 4.22 -2.27
N ILE A 125 -8.12 3.54 -2.94
CA ILE A 125 -6.72 3.46 -2.51
C ILE A 125 -5.97 4.67 -3.03
N VAL A 126 -5.21 5.30 -2.14
CA VAL A 126 -4.33 6.42 -2.45
C VAL A 126 -2.90 6.03 -2.13
N GLU A 127 -2.00 6.18 -3.10
CA GLU A 127 -0.58 6.00 -2.89
C GLU A 127 0.20 7.02 -3.73
N ARG A 128 1.31 7.54 -3.22
CA ARG A 128 2.12 8.53 -3.94
C ARG A 128 2.76 7.91 -5.18
N GLU A 129 3.26 6.70 -5.05
CA GLU A 129 3.91 5.95 -6.12
C GLU A 129 3.51 4.48 -6.03
N ILE A 130 2.85 3.98 -7.07
CA ILE A 130 2.38 2.59 -7.13
C ILE A 130 2.71 2.00 -8.50
N SER A 131 3.21 0.75 -8.51
CA SER A 131 3.47 0.06 -9.77
C SER A 131 2.17 -0.33 -10.46
N LYS A 132 2.18 -0.47 -11.80
CA LYS A 132 0.99 -0.92 -12.55
C LYS A 132 0.52 -2.31 -12.10
N ALA A 133 1.46 -3.21 -11.82
CA ALA A 133 1.14 -4.57 -11.37
C ALA A 133 0.44 -4.55 -10.01
N GLU A 134 0.94 -3.75 -9.07
CA GLU A 134 0.34 -3.59 -7.75
C GLU A 134 -1.03 -2.90 -7.82
N ALA A 135 -1.17 -1.84 -8.61
CA ALA A 135 -2.47 -1.19 -8.83
C ALA A 135 -3.52 -2.15 -9.42
N MET A 136 -3.08 -2.99 -10.38
CA MET A 136 -3.93 -4.01 -10.99
C MET A 136 -4.33 -5.09 -9.98
N GLU A 137 -3.40 -5.51 -9.11
CA GLU A 137 -3.71 -6.44 -8.02
C GLU A 137 -4.82 -5.88 -7.13
N PHE A 138 -4.71 -4.62 -6.69
CA PHE A 138 -5.72 -4.02 -5.83
C PHE A 138 -7.09 -3.89 -6.51
N THR A 139 -7.08 -3.59 -7.82
CA THR A 139 -8.30 -3.43 -8.61
C THR A 139 -8.97 -4.77 -8.86
N GLU A 140 -8.23 -5.79 -9.27
CA GLU A 140 -8.77 -7.11 -9.63
C GLU A 140 -9.15 -7.94 -8.40
N ARG A 141 -8.33 -7.89 -7.35
CA ARG A 141 -8.55 -8.72 -6.15
C ARG A 141 -9.62 -8.15 -5.22
N TYR A 142 -9.66 -6.82 -5.06
CA TYR A 142 -10.53 -6.17 -4.07
C TYR A 142 -11.58 -5.25 -4.68
N GLY A 143 -11.63 -5.09 -6.01
CA GLY A 143 -12.52 -4.13 -6.66
C GLY A 143 -12.22 -2.67 -6.30
N ALA A 144 -11.06 -2.40 -5.70
CA ALA A 144 -10.69 -1.07 -5.25
C ALA A 144 -10.33 -0.18 -6.44
N LYS A 145 -10.60 1.12 -6.32
CA LYS A 145 -10.12 2.11 -7.28
C LYS A 145 -8.82 2.69 -6.75
N VAL A 146 -7.79 2.72 -7.59
CA VAL A 146 -6.47 3.22 -7.20
C VAL A 146 -6.26 4.62 -7.78
N LEU A 147 -5.82 5.55 -6.94
CA LEU A 147 -5.48 6.92 -7.30
C LEU A 147 -4.07 7.24 -6.83
N THR A 148 -3.27 7.79 -7.75
CA THR A 148 -1.91 8.22 -7.43
C THR A 148 -1.91 9.69 -6.99
N GLY A 149 -1.35 9.98 -5.82
CA GLY A 149 -1.24 11.37 -5.34
C GLY A 149 -0.67 11.50 -3.93
N ASP A 150 -0.35 12.74 -3.57
CA ASP A 150 0.22 13.07 -2.27
C ASP A 150 -0.88 13.45 -1.27
N ILE A 151 -1.08 12.60 -0.26
CA ILE A 151 -2.10 12.81 0.77
C ILE A 151 -1.83 14.04 1.65
N THR A 152 -0.60 14.54 1.67
CA THR A 152 -0.25 15.75 2.43
C THR A 152 -0.65 17.04 1.69
N SER A 153 -1.08 16.96 0.43
CA SER A 153 -1.47 18.11 -0.39
C SER A 153 -2.93 18.50 -0.18
N ASP A 154 -3.19 19.75 0.22
CA ASP A 154 -4.53 20.28 0.43
C ASP A 154 -5.37 20.20 -0.86
N PHE A 155 -4.73 20.50 -2.00
CA PHE A 155 -5.36 20.38 -3.31
C PHE A 155 -5.79 18.94 -3.57
N PHE A 156 -4.92 17.97 -3.30
CA PHE A 156 -5.24 16.56 -3.55
C PHE A 156 -6.35 16.06 -2.60
N LEU A 157 -6.27 16.39 -1.30
CA LEU A 157 -7.32 16.07 -0.33
C LEU A 157 -8.70 16.60 -0.76
N SER A 158 -8.75 17.79 -1.36
CA SER A 158 -10.00 18.36 -1.89
C SER A 158 -10.64 17.53 -3.01
N THR A 159 -9.85 16.70 -3.72
CA THR A 159 -10.33 15.83 -4.80
C THR A 159 -10.96 14.53 -4.30
N LEU A 160 -10.64 14.10 -3.08
CA LEU A 160 -11.03 12.79 -2.51
C LEU A 160 -12.48 12.70 -2.03
N ARG A 161 -13.26 13.79 -2.18
CA ARG A 161 -14.66 13.87 -1.73
C ARG A 161 -14.86 13.51 -0.26
N LEU A 162 -13.94 13.94 0.61
CA LEU A 162 -13.93 13.60 2.03
C LEU A 162 -15.27 13.86 2.75
N SER A 163 -16.02 14.91 2.35
CA SER A 163 -17.36 15.20 2.91
C SER A 163 -18.41 14.10 2.69
N ARG A 164 -18.15 13.15 1.78
CA ARG A 164 -19.02 12.00 1.50
C ARG A 164 -18.32 10.67 1.82
N ALA A 165 -17.10 10.71 2.34
CA ALA A 165 -16.39 9.51 2.73
C ALA A 165 -17.08 8.90 3.96
N GLN A 166 -17.26 7.59 3.92
CA GLN A 166 -17.69 6.82 5.09
C GLN A 166 -16.57 6.78 6.13
N ARG A 167 -15.31 6.62 5.69
CA ARG A 167 -14.16 6.44 6.56
C ARG A 167 -12.86 6.83 5.85
N VAL A 168 -11.85 7.23 6.63
CA VAL A 168 -10.49 7.47 6.13
C VAL A 168 -9.51 6.64 6.94
N ILE A 169 -8.71 5.85 6.25
CA ILE A 169 -7.73 4.93 6.84
C ILE A 169 -6.35 5.32 6.31
N LEU A 170 -5.47 5.77 7.19
CA LEU A 170 -4.13 6.26 6.87
C LEU A 170 -3.10 5.24 7.32
N THR A 171 -2.60 4.44 6.37
CA THR A 171 -1.73 3.29 6.62
C THR A 171 -0.43 3.35 5.84
N SER A 172 0.00 4.53 5.40
CA SER A 172 1.30 4.67 4.74
C SER A 172 2.43 4.30 5.70
N ASN A 173 3.52 3.77 5.17
CA ASN A 173 4.74 3.52 5.95
C ASN A 173 5.46 4.79 6.44
N ARG A 174 4.97 5.98 6.05
CA ARG A 174 5.47 7.30 6.47
C ARG A 174 4.59 7.86 7.57
N ASP A 175 4.97 7.56 8.82
CA ASP A 175 4.23 8.01 10.00
C ASP A 175 3.92 9.51 9.97
N PHE A 176 4.91 10.35 9.65
CA PHE A 176 4.71 11.80 9.58
C PHE A 176 3.63 12.20 8.56
N ASP A 177 3.64 11.60 7.36
CA ASP A 177 2.66 11.90 6.31
C ASP A 177 1.24 11.46 6.74
N ASN A 178 1.10 10.34 7.47
CA ASN A 178 -0.18 9.91 8.04
C ASN A 178 -0.72 10.95 9.04
N PHE A 179 0.11 11.43 9.97
CA PHE A 179 -0.31 12.41 10.97
C PHE A 179 -0.56 13.81 10.37
N GLU A 180 0.25 14.23 9.41
CA GLU A 180 0.05 15.49 8.68
C GLU A 180 -1.27 15.47 7.91
N ALA A 181 -1.54 14.41 7.16
CA ALA A 181 -2.82 14.23 6.48
C ALA A 181 -3.99 14.17 7.46
N ALA A 182 -3.84 13.45 8.58
CA ALA A 182 -4.87 13.38 9.60
C ALA A 182 -5.22 14.76 10.17
N SER A 183 -4.20 15.52 10.57
CA SER A 183 -4.33 16.88 11.09
C SER A 183 -5.06 17.81 10.11
N LYS A 184 -4.68 17.75 8.82
CA LYS A 184 -5.32 18.54 7.76
C LYS A 184 -6.77 18.14 7.52
N ILE A 185 -7.06 16.84 7.48
CA ILE A 185 -8.42 16.33 7.28
C ILE A 185 -9.30 16.76 8.46
N LEU A 186 -8.82 16.64 9.70
CA LEU A 186 -9.54 17.11 10.89
C LEU A 186 -9.81 18.62 10.83
N ALA A 187 -8.81 19.43 10.48
CA ALA A 187 -8.99 20.88 10.36
C ALA A 187 -10.04 21.26 9.29
N MET A 188 -10.11 20.52 8.18
CA MET A 188 -11.10 20.75 7.12
C MET A 188 -12.48 20.16 7.43
N ARG A 189 -12.53 19.00 8.11
CA ARG A 189 -13.71 18.15 8.30
C ARG A 189 -13.68 17.50 9.69
N PRO A 190 -13.90 18.27 10.78
CA PRO A 190 -13.89 17.74 12.14
C PRO A 190 -14.89 16.59 12.35
N GLU A 191 -15.97 16.56 11.58
CA GLU A 191 -16.99 15.51 11.64
C GLU A 191 -16.49 14.11 11.24
N LEU A 192 -15.31 14.02 10.61
CA LEU A 192 -14.69 12.75 10.24
C LEU A 192 -13.86 12.13 11.36
N ALA A 193 -13.57 12.84 12.45
CA ALA A 193 -12.59 12.40 13.45
C ALA A 193 -12.79 10.96 13.94
N SER A 194 -14.01 10.63 14.40
CA SER A 194 -14.37 9.28 14.86
C SER A 194 -14.39 8.21 13.76
N ARG A 195 -14.25 8.61 12.51
CA ARG A 195 -14.20 7.77 11.30
C ARG A 195 -12.80 7.78 10.67
N MET A 196 -11.79 8.25 11.41
CA MET A 196 -10.40 8.21 10.99
C MET A 196 -9.65 7.14 11.74
N VAL A 197 -8.93 6.29 11.00
CA VAL A 197 -8.03 5.28 11.55
C VAL A 197 -6.62 5.60 11.06
N VAL A 198 -5.69 5.87 11.97
CA VAL A 198 -4.35 6.38 11.65
C VAL A 198 -3.30 5.43 12.19
N HIS A 199 -2.50 4.89 11.28
CA HIS A 199 -1.40 4.00 11.62
C HIS A 199 -0.13 4.78 11.95
N CYS A 200 0.57 4.31 12.98
CA CYS A 200 1.91 4.73 13.32
C CYS A 200 2.81 3.51 13.53
N ASN A 201 3.86 3.39 12.73
CA ASN A 201 4.85 2.32 12.86
C ASN A 201 5.80 2.52 14.06
N ARG A 202 6.07 3.78 14.45
CA ARG A 202 7.00 4.13 15.52
C ARG A 202 6.25 4.45 16.81
N LEU A 203 6.16 3.48 17.71
CA LEU A 203 5.47 3.62 18.99
C LEU A 203 5.96 4.83 19.82
N ARG A 204 7.27 5.14 19.78
CA ARG A 204 7.85 6.35 20.39
C ARG A 204 7.26 7.63 19.82
N PHE A 205 7.15 7.72 18.50
CA PHE A 205 6.60 8.89 17.84
C PHE A 205 5.12 9.06 18.21
N MET A 206 4.35 7.98 18.20
CA MET A 206 2.95 7.96 18.64
C MET A 206 2.81 8.48 20.09
N ARG A 207 3.64 8.00 21.02
CA ARG A 207 3.65 8.46 22.43
C ARG A 207 3.98 9.95 22.57
N MET A 208 4.87 10.49 21.74
CA MET A 208 5.19 11.94 21.75
C MET A 208 4.02 12.81 21.27
N LEU A 209 3.09 12.23 20.51
CA LEU A 209 1.91 12.92 19.99
C LEU A 209 0.67 12.78 20.89
N GLN A 210 0.83 12.26 22.12
CA GLN A 210 -0.28 11.98 23.06
C GLN A 210 -1.15 13.18 23.45
N TYR A 211 -0.72 14.41 23.11
CA TYR A 211 -1.46 15.65 23.34
C TYR A 211 -1.85 16.35 22.03
N SER A 212 -1.87 15.61 20.91
CA SER A 212 -2.30 16.12 19.62
C SER A 212 -3.78 15.76 19.38
N GLY A 213 -4.52 16.66 18.74
CA GLY A 213 -5.93 16.41 18.39
C GLY A 213 -6.14 15.14 17.55
N VAL A 214 -5.12 14.70 16.79
CA VAL A 214 -5.19 13.43 16.06
C VAL A 214 -5.27 12.22 17.01
N LEU A 215 -4.52 12.21 18.11
CA LEU A 215 -4.58 11.09 19.07
C LEU A 215 -5.84 11.14 19.93
N ASP A 216 -6.32 12.34 20.24
CA ASP A 216 -7.48 12.53 21.09
C ASP A 216 -8.80 12.24 20.35
N GLU A 217 -8.88 12.55 19.06
CA GLU A 217 -10.13 12.52 18.29
C GLU A 217 -10.23 11.36 17.28
N CYS A 218 -9.10 10.80 16.84
CA CYS A 218 -9.07 9.69 15.88
C CYS A 218 -8.66 8.37 16.53
N VAL A 219 -9.02 7.26 15.88
CA VAL A 219 -8.45 5.95 16.23
C VAL A 219 -7.00 5.93 15.74
N THR A 220 -6.04 5.75 16.65
CA THR A 220 -4.63 5.59 16.30
C THR A 220 -4.15 4.21 16.71
N PHE A 221 -3.26 3.61 15.91
CA PHE A 221 -2.76 2.27 16.21
C PHE A 221 -1.35 2.01 15.70
N ASN A 222 -0.71 1.03 16.32
CA ASN A 222 0.55 0.45 15.88
C ASN A 222 0.33 -1.05 15.60
N SER A 223 0.59 -1.49 14.37
CA SER A 223 0.34 -2.87 13.95
C SER A 223 1.18 -3.89 14.72
N TYR A 224 2.44 -3.57 15.04
CA TYR A 224 3.27 -4.45 15.89
C TYR A 224 2.74 -4.54 17.31
N HIS A 225 2.24 -3.44 17.88
CA HIS A 225 1.61 -3.40 19.21
C HIS A 225 0.39 -4.30 19.28
N LEU A 226 -0.55 -4.17 18.35
CA LEU A 226 -1.70 -5.05 18.30
C LEU A 226 -1.31 -6.52 18.13
N ALA A 227 -0.38 -6.80 17.20
CA ALA A 227 0.05 -8.16 16.94
C ALA A 227 0.78 -8.80 18.14
N ALA A 228 1.66 -8.04 18.80
CA ALA A 228 2.37 -8.50 20.00
C ALA A 228 1.41 -8.75 21.15
N GLN A 229 0.48 -7.83 21.39
CA GLN A 229 -0.53 -7.98 22.44
C GLN A 229 -1.40 -9.22 22.19
N TYR A 230 -1.85 -9.42 20.95
CA TYR A 230 -2.62 -10.61 20.57
C TYR A 230 -1.82 -11.89 20.78
N LEU A 231 -0.55 -11.93 20.33
CA LEU A 231 0.29 -13.11 20.46
C LEU A 231 0.57 -13.45 21.93
N VAL A 232 0.90 -12.47 22.76
CA VAL A 232 1.14 -12.69 24.18
C VAL A 232 -0.13 -13.21 24.85
N LYS A 233 -1.27 -12.53 24.65
CA LYS A 233 -2.53 -12.88 25.31
C LYS A 233 -3.07 -14.25 24.92
N ASN A 234 -3.03 -14.58 23.62
CA ASN A 234 -3.74 -15.74 23.09
C ASN A 234 -2.85 -16.96 22.85
N HIS A 235 -1.52 -16.80 22.83
CA HIS A 235 -0.60 -17.91 22.54
C HIS A 235 0.45 -18.16 23.63
N MET A 236 0.99 -17.11 24.24
CA MET A 236 2.09 -17.24 25.21
C MET A 236 1.58 -17.41 26.65
N LEU A 237 0.57 -16.65 27.07
CA LEU A 237 0.09 -16.72 28.46
C LEU A 237 -0.45 -18.10 28.84
N ASP A 238 -1.18 -18.76 27.95
CA ASP A 238 -1.71 -20.10 28.21
C ASP A 238 -0.58 -21.13 28.32
N TYR A 239 0.50 -20.93 27.57
CA TYR A 239 1.71 -21.74 27.71
C TYR A 239 2.36 -21.52 29.08
N PHE A 240 2.61 -20.27 29.47
CA PHE A 240 3.26 -19.98 30.75
C PHE A 240 2.46 -20.48 31.95
N LYS A 241 1.13 -20.39 31.91
CA LYS A 241 0.27 -20.95 32.98
C LYS A 241 0.25 -22.47 33.03
N SER A 242 0.67 -23.13 31.95
CA SER A 242 0.71 -24.60 31.88
C SER A 242 2.01 -25.18 32.40
N THR A 243 3.07 -24.37 32.52
CA THR A 243 4.36 -24.80 33.05
C THR A 243 4.31 -24.82 34.58
N GLY A 244 5.12 -25.69 35.20
CA GLY A 244 5.15 -25.85 36.66
C GLY A 244 6.05 -24.87 37.39
N GLN A 245 6.76 -24.01 36.66
CA GLN A 245 7.80 -23.09 37.13
C GLN A 245 7.77 -21.81 36.29
N LEU A 246 8.44 -20.75 36.75
CA LEU A 246 8.61 -19.53 35.95
C LEU A 246 9.38 -19.83 34.67
N ASP A 247 8.96 -19.22 33.58
CA ASP A 247 9.49 -19.49 32.25
C ASP A 247 10.71 -18.65 31.90
N THR A 248 11.55 -19.24 31.05
CA THR A 248 12.63 -18.54 30.35
C THR A 248 12.19 -18.18 28.94
N VAL A 249 12.28 -16.90 28.58
CA VAL A 249 11.87 -16.40 27.25
C VAL A 249 13.06 -15.86 26.48
N ILE A 250 13.30 -16.39 25.29
CA ILE A 250 14.34 -15.90 24.38
C ILE A 250 13.70 -15.14 23.21
N ILE A 251 14.02 -13.86 23.06
CA ILE A 251 13.59 -13.00 21.96
C ILE A 251 14.77 -12.77 21.01
N ALA A 252 14.79 -13.51 19.92
CA ALA A 252 15.80 -13.41 18.86
C ALA A 252 15.28 -12.58 17.70
N GLY A 253 15.82 -11.36 17.53
CA GLY A 253 15.30 -10.32 16.66
C GLY A 253 14.62 -9.20 17.46
N PHE A 254 15.42 -8.29 18.01
CA PHE A 254 14.97 -7.21 18.88
C PHE A 254 14.66 -5.92 18.11
N GLY A 255 13.95 -6.05 16.99
CA GLY A 255 13.40 -4.94 16.21
C GLY A 255 12.18 -4.30 16.88
N ARG A 256 11.36 -3.58 16.10
CA ARG A 256 10.10 -2.97 16.60
C ARG A 256 9.18 -4.02 17.22
N PHE A 257 9.02 -5.17 16.54
CA PHE A 257 8.19 -6.26 17.01
C PHE A 257 8.73 -6.90 18.30
N GLY A 258 10.01 -7.30 18.34
CA GLY A 258 10.62 -7.91 19.53
C GLY A 258 10.61 -6.99 20.76
N GLN A 259 10.85 -5.69 20.57
CA GLN A 259 10.69 -4.69 21.64
C GLN A 259 9.26 -4.63 22.16
N THR A 260 8.28 -4.68 21.27
CA THR A 260 6.87 -4.66 21.63
C THR A 260 6.45 -5.93 22.36
N ILE A 261 6.94 -7.10 21.94
CA ILE A 261 6.73 -8.36 22.67
C ILE A 261 7.27 -8.25 24.10
N LEU A 262 8.49 -7.74 24.27
CA LEU A 262 9.05 -7.52 25.60
C LEU A 262 8.15 -6.57 26.43
N GLU A 263 7.69 -5.46 25.84
CA GLU A 263 6.79 -4.52 26.52
C GLU A 263 5.47 -5.16 26.97
N GLU A 264 4.89 -6.05 26.16
CA GLU A 264 3.64 -6.76 26.47
C GLU A 264 3.85 -7.90 27.48
N LEU A 265 4.96 -8.64 27.40
CA LEU A 265 5.33 -9.65 28.40
C LEU A 265 5.48 -9.01 29.78
N MET A 266 6.15 -7.86 29.88
CA MET A 266 6.28 -7.13 31.15
C MET A 266 4.94 -6.59 31.67
N ALA A 267 3.98 -6.33 30.78
CA ALA A 267 2.66 -5.84 31.18
C ALA A 267 1.72 -6.97 31.62
N LEU A 268 1.81 -8.16 31.02
CA LEU A 268 0.79 -9.20 31.13
C LEU A 268 1.28 -10.52 31.74
N ALA A 269 2.58 -10.80 31.65
CA ALA A 269 3.20 -12.09 32.00
C ALA A 269 4.37 -11.95 33.00
N ARG A 270 4.52 -10.78 33.64
CA ARG A 270 5.65 -10.47 34.53
C ARG A 270 5.86 -11.48 35.66
N ASP A 271 4.77 -12.05 36.18
CA ASP A 271 4.82 -12.95 37.32
C ASP A 271 4.95 -14.43 36.90
N GLU A 272 5.04 -14.67 35.59
CA GLU A 272 5.18 -16.01 34.99
C GLU A 272 6.58 -16.23 34.39
N ILE A 273 7.46 -15.21 34.42
CA ILE A 273 8.77 -15.22 33.73
C ILE A 273 9.89 -14.91 34.73
N CYS A 274 10.99 -15.67 34.69
CA CYS A 274 12.18 -15.41 35.50
C CYS A 274 13.38 -14.88 34.68
N ASP A 275 13.54 -15.36 33.45
CA ASP A 275 14.69 -15.04 32.61
C ASP A 275 14.26 -14.59 31.22
N ILE A 276 14.89 -13.53 30.72
CA ILE A 276 14.71 -13.05 29.35
C ILE A 276 16.05 -12.95 28.64
N GLY A 277 16.22 -13.71 27.58
CA GLY A 277 17.32 -13.57 26.64
C GLY A 277 16.92 -12.69 25.45
N VAL A 278 17.74 -11.72 25.09
CA VAL A 278 17.56 -10.88 23.90
C VAL A 278 18.75 -11.07 22.98
N ILE A 279 18.50 -11.48 21.73
CA ILE A 279 19.51 -11.59 20.69
C ILE A 279 19.16 -10.64 19.55
N ASP A 280 20.08 -9.78 19.15
CA ASP A 280 19.95 -8.94 17.95
C ASP A 280 21.32 -8.43 17.50
N VAL A 281 21.49 -8.13 16.22
CA VAL A 281 22.73 -7.55 15.68
C VAL A 281 23.11 -6.21 16.33
N ASP A 282 22.15 -5.53 16.96
CA ASP A 282 22.29 -4.23 17.62
C ASP A 282 21.58 -4.25 18.99
N ALA A 283 21.64 -5.38 19.70
CA ALA A 283 20.90 -5.63 20.94
C ALA A 283 21.22 -4.60 22.05
N ASP A 284 22.50 -4.29 22.25
CA ASP A 284 22.96 -3.40 23.32
C ASP A 284 22.37 -1.99 23.20
N ARG A 285 22.35 -1.43 21.99
CA ARG A 285 21.76 -0.12 21.75
C ARG A 285 20.24 -0.15 21.93
N ARG A 286 19.58 -1.19 21.41
CA ARG A 286 18.11 -1.28 21.40
C ARG A 286 17.53 -1.58 22.78
N ILE A 287 18.27 -2.25 23.66
CA ILE A 287 17.82 -2.47 25.03
C ILE A 287 17.94 -1.22 25.90
N LEU A 288 18.97 -0.40 25.70
CA LEU A 288 19.07 0.91 26.37
C LEU A 288 17.86 1.77 26.05
N VAL A 289 17.52 1.81 24.75
CA VAL A 289 16.29 2.38 24.22
C VAL A 289 15.07 1.82 24.97
N ALA A 290 14.87 0.51 25.06
CA ALA A 290 13.72 -0.06 25.77
C ALA A 290 13.68 0.33 27.27
N LYS A 291 14.83 0.34 27.95
CA LYS A 291 14.98 0.71 29.37
C LYS A 291 14.66 2.18 29.67
N GLU A 292 14.91 3.09 28.72
CA GLU A 292 14.49 4.50 28.88
C GLU A 292 12.95 4.64 28.90
N GLN A 293 12.22 3.68 28.34
CA GLN A 293 10.78 3.80 28.15
C GLN A 293 9.94 3.15 29.25
N LYS A 294 10.49 2.12 29.91
CA LYS A 294 9.83 1.38 30.99
C LYS A 294 10.86 0.87 32.00
N ASP A 295 10.47 0.88 33.27
CA ASP A 295 11.21 0.21 34.33
C ASP A 295 11.10 -1.30 34.17
N PHE A 296 12.24 -1.98 34.27
CA PHE A 296 12.31 -3.44 34.33
C PHE A 296 12.22 -3.90 35.78
N PRO A 297 11.37 -4.89 36.10
CA PRO A 297 11.35 -5.51 37.42
C PRO A 297 12.75 -6.02 37.79
N LYS A 298 13.11 -5.90 39.07
CA LYS A 298 14.43 -6.34 39.55
C LYS A 298 14.54 -7.86 39.60
N GLU A 299 13.39 -8.53 39.56
CA GLU A 299 13.21 -9.97 39.73
C GLU A 299 13.43 -10.74 38.42
N ILE A 300 13.44 -10.06 37.27
CA ILE A 300 13.62 -10.68 35.95
C ILE A 300 15.06 -10.45 35.48
N PHE A 301 15.78 -11.54 35.23
CA PHE A 301 17.14 -11.45 34.71
C PHE A 301 17.11 -11.24 33.19
N LEU A 302 17.75 -10.16 32.75
CA LEU A 302 17.81 -9.77 31.35
C LEU A 302 19.21 -10.02 30.78
N HIS A 303 19.30 -10.98 29.87
CA HIS A 303 20.52 -11.36 29.17
C HIS A 303 20.50 -10.76 27.77
N VAL A 304 21.54 -10.00 27.42
CA VAL A 304 21.60 -9.28 26.14
C VAL A 304 22.81 -9.77 25.38
N LEU A 305 22.58 -10.23 24.14
CA LEU A 305 23.61 -10.76 23.27
C LEU A 305 23.54 -10.08 21.92
N GLN A 306 24.65 -9.44 21.55
CA GLN A 306 24.78 -8.83 20.24
C GLN A 306 25.29 -9.86 19.22
N GLY A 307 24.50 -10.11 18.18
CA GLY A 307 24.88 -11.03 17.12
C GLY A 307 23.74 -11.44 16.21
N ASP A 308 24.12 -12.15 15.15
CA ASP A 308 23.20 -12.69 14.17
C ASP A 308 22.61 -14.02 14.67
N ILE A 309 21.29 -14.20 14.54
CA ILE A 309 20.59 -15.40 15.03
C ILE A 309 20.97 -16.65 14.23
N GLY A 310 21.47 -16.49 13.01
CA GLY A 310 21.98 -17.57 12.19
C GLY A 310 23.36 -18.06 12.59
N HIS A 311 24.06 -17.35 13.49
CA HIS A 311 25.42 -17.64 13.90
C HIS A 311 25.47 -18.50 15.19
N PRO A 312 26.02 -19.73 15.15
CA PRO A 312 26.00 -20.65 16.29
C PRO A 312 26.69 -20.11 17.55
N GLU A 313 27.71 -19.27 17.41
CA GLU A 313 28.43 -18.72 18.57
C GLU A 313 27.55 -17.86 19.48
N VAL A 314 26.52 -17.20 18.92
CA VAL A 314 25.60 -16.36 19.70
C VAL A 314 24.75 -17.23 20.62
N TRP A 315 24.27 -18.37 20.12
CA TRP A 315 23.54 -19.36 20.90
C TRP A 315 24.42 -20.06 21.93
N ASN A 316 25.67 -20.38 21.57
CA ASN A 316 26.64 -20.92 22.54
C ASN A 316 26.96 -19.91 23.66
N ALA A 317 26.95 -18.61 23.36
CA ALA A 317 27.13 -17.56 24.37
C ALA A 317 25.89 -17.41 25.27
N LEU A 318 24.68 -17.59 24.71
CA LEU A 318 23.42 -17.65 25.47
C LEU A 318 23.41 -18.84 26.43
N GLU A 319 23.80 -20.02 25.96
CA GLU A 319 23.83 -21.26 26.76
C GLU A 319 24.77 -21.18 27.97
N ARG A 320 25.76 -20.28 27.96
CA ARG A 320 26.62 -20.03 29.13
C ARG A 320 25.94 -19.22 30.22
N GLN A 321 24.83 -18.55 29.90
CA GLN A 321 24.09 -17.68 30.80
C GLN A 321 22.73 -18.26 31.17
N ILE A 322 22.11 -19.01 30.26
CA ILE A 322 20.78 -19.61 30.39
C ILE A 322 20.86 -21.08 29.99
N ASP A 323 20.42 -21.99 30.86
CA ASP A 323 20.31 -23.41 30.53
C ASP A 323 18.99 -23.70 29.79
N LEU A 324 19.11 -23.92 28.47
CA LEU A 324 17.99 -24.24 27.58
C LEU A 324 17.62 -25.74 27.60
N HIS A 325 18.35 -26.59 28.33
CA HIS A 325 18.09 -28.03 28.46
C HIS A 325 17.27 -28.38 29.71
N GLU A 326 17.49 -27.67 30.82
CA GLU A 326 16.82 -27.94 32.10
C GLU A 326 15.42 -27.31 32.21
N THR A 327 15.13 -26.29 31.40
CA THR A 327 13.84 -25.59 31.36
C THR A 327 13.00 -25.99 30.13
N GLU A 328 11.73 -25.59 30.09
CA GLU A 328 10.94 -25.56 28.87
C GLU A 328 10.95 -24.12 28.32
N PRO A 329 12.05 -23.65 27.68
CA PRO A 329 12.13 -22.26 27.28
C PRO A 329 11.22 -21.96 26.10
N LEU A 330 10.61 -20.77 26.11
CA LEU A 330 9.96 -20.21 24.93
C LEU A 330 10.98 -19.43 24.12
N VAL A 331 11.23 -19.85 22.87
CA VAL A 331 12.09 -19.12 21.94
C VAL A 331 11.25 -18.48 20.84
N LEU A 332 11.26 -17.16 20.79
CA LEU A 332 10.66 -16.35 19.74
C LEU A 332 11.72 -15.90 18.72
N LEU A 333 11.64 -16.42 17.50
CA LEU A 333 12.43 -15.97 16.36
C LEU A 333 11.66 -14.91 15.58
N GLY A 334 11.94 -13.64 15.87
CA GLY A 334 11.18 -12.46 15.49
C GLY A 334 11.88 -11.49 14.52
N THR A 335 12.97 -11.90 13.86
CA THR A 335 13.70 -11.03 12.92
C THR A 335 12.83 -10.68 11.69
N GLY A 336 13.31 -9.74 10.86
CA GLY A 336 12.67 -9.41 9.59
C GLY A 336 13.02 -10.37 8.44
N VAL A 337 13.76 -11.45 8.71
CA VAL A 337 14.27 -12.39 7.70
C VAL A 337 13.61 -13.76 7.91
N ASP A 338 12.55 -14.02 7.15
CA ASP A 338 11.65 -15.17 7.36
C ASP A 338 12.37 -16.53 7.22
N ASP A 339 13.23 -16.68 6.21
CA ASP A 339 13.97 -17.92 5.94
C ASP A 339 15.01 -18.22 7.03
N GLU A 340 15.64 -17.18 7.58
CA GLU A 340 16.56 -17.30 8.70
C GLU A 340 15.86 -17.66 10.00
N ASN A 341 14.70 -17.05 10.28
CA ASN A 341 13.86 -17.42 11.42
C ASN A 341 13.48 -18.92 11.33
N LEU A 342 13.02 -19.37 10.16
CA LEU A 342 12.62 -20.78 9.98
C LEU A 342 13.82 -21.74 10.12
N ARG A 343 14.94 -21.44 9.45
CA ARG A 343 16.16 -22.27 9.51
C ARG A 343 16.66 -22.42 10.94
N THR A 344 16.73 -21.30 11.67
CA THR A 344 17.20 -21.26 13.06
C THR A 344 16.23 -21.99 13.97
N GLY A 345 14.92 -21.86 13.77
CA GLY A 345 13.91 -22.57 14.55
C GLY A 345 14.02 -24.08 14.41
N LEU A 346 14.22 -24.56 13.19
CA LEU A 346 14.45 -25.99 12.91
C LEU A 346 15.72 -26.52 13.58
N TRP A 347 16.78 -25.73 13.58
CA TRP A 347 18.02 -26.09 14.26
C TRP A 347 17.83 -26.14 15.79
N LEU A 348 17.18 -25.12 16.38
CA LEU A 348 16.91 -25.05 17.80
C LEU A 348 16.04 -26.19 18.29
N LYS A 349 14.94 -26.50 17.59
CA LYS A 349 14.03 -27.57 18.00
C LYS A 349 14.68 -28.95 17.92
N ARG A 350 15.67 -29.14 17.02
CA ARG A 350 16.50 -30.35 16.99
C ARG A 350 17.50 -30.42 18.15
N LYS A 351 18.10 -29.29 18.53
CA LYS A 351 19.09 -29.22 19.62
C LYS A 351 18.43 -29.24 21.01
N PHE A 352 17.25 -28.63 21.13
CA PHE A 352 16.45 -28.45 22.33
C PHE A 352 15.02 -28.94 22.08
N PRO A 353 14.76 -30.26 22.14
CA PRO A 353 13.45 -30.83 21.84
C PRO A 353 12.32 -30.29 22.73
N ASN A 354 12.64 -29.93 23.98
CA ASN A 354 11.69 -29.42 24.97
C ASN A 354 11.37 -27.93 24.79
N ALA A 355 12.13 -27.20 23.98
CA ALA A 355 11.88 -25.78 23.76
C ALA A 355 10.59 -25.58 22.97
N LYS A 356 9.76 -24.62 23.41
CA LYS A 356 8.66 -24.11 22.61
C LYS A 356 9.20 -23.06 21.65
N VAL A 357 9.32 -23.42 20.37
CA VAL A 357 9.88 -22.53 19.34
C VAL A 357 8.75 -21.88 18.54
N MET A 358 8.72 -20.55 18.58
CA MET A 358 7.81 -19.71 17.80
C MET A 358 8.57 -18.97 16.71
N VAL A 359 8.15 -19.10 15.46
CA VAL A 359 8.80 -18.53 14.29
C VAL A 359 7.90 -17.48 13.64
N ARG A 360 8.41 -16.25 13.53
CA ARG A 360 7.76 -15.18 12.78
C ARG A 360 7.98 -15.37 11.29
N GLY A 361 6.90 -15.27 10.51
CA GLY A 361 6.94 -14.93 9.10
C GLY A 361 6.14 -13.66 8.78
N ALA A 362 6.44 -13.01 7.66
CA ALA A 362 5.72 -11.81 7.24
C ALA A 362 4.29 -12.13 6.75
N ARG A 363 4.17 -13.11 5.84
CA ARG A 363 2.92 -13.48 5.16
C ARG A 363 2.73 -15.00 5.10
N PRO A 364 1.49 -15.52 5.07
CA PRO A 364 1.20 -16.94 5.00
C PRO A 364 2.02 -17.68 3.93
N SER A 365 2.77 -18.70 4.37
CA SER A 365 3.55 -19.56 3.48
C SER A 365 3.20 -21.04 3.69
N HIS A 366 2.77 -21.69 2.61
CA HIS A 366 2.45 -23.11 2.62
C HIS A 366 3.68 -23.96 2.95
N PHE A 367 4.85 -23.60 2.42
CA PHE A 367 6.11 -24.31 2.66
C PHE A 367 6.47 -24.29 4.15
N ALA A 368 6.50 -23.11 4.74
CA ALA A 368 6.89 -22.95 6.14
C ALA A 368 5.86 -23.57 7.10
N LYS A 369 4.55 -23.54 6.78
CA LYS A 369 3.52 -24.26 7.54
C LYS A 369 3.75 -25.77 7.52
N SER A 370 4.08 -26.33 6.36
CA SER A 370 4.33 -27.77 6.20
C SER A 370 5.56 -28.23 6.99
N VAL A 371 6.69 -27.54 6.83
CA VAL A 371 7.95 -27.91 7.47
C VAL A 371 7.87 -27.77 8.99
N SER A 372 7.21 -26.72 9.48
CA SER A 372 7.12 -26.46 10.93
C SER A 372 6.18 -27.41 11.65
N GLY A 373 5.10 -27.86 10.99
CA GLY A 373 4.20 -28.87 11.55
C GLY A 373 4.89 -30.22 11.80
N VAL A 374 5.84 -30.60 10.95
CA VAL A 374 6.66 -31.82 11.15
C VAL A 374 7.68 -31.64 12.28
N ALA A 375 8.15 -30.42 12.47
CA ALA A 375 9.19 -30.10 13.44
C ALA A 375 8.64 -29.71 14.83
N ASP A 376 7.32 -29.68 15.04
CA ASP A 376 6.69 -29.16 16.26
C ASP A 376 7.10 -27.70 16.56
N ILE A 377 7.05 -26.86 15.52
CA ILE A 377 7.35 -25.42 15.60
C ILE A 377 6.08 -24.64 15.34
N GLU A 378 5.80 -23.65 16.19
CA GLU A 378 4.67 -22.76 16.03
C GLU A 378 5.06 -21.60 15.10
N VAL A 379 4.50 -21.57 13.88
CA VAL A 379 4.70 -20.44 12.96
C VAL A 379 3.51 -19.51 13.05
N PHE A 380 3.80 -18.22 13.21
CA PHE A 380 2.79 -17.16 13.11
C PHE A 380 3.16 -16.17 12.01
N TRP A 381 2.14 -15.66 11.34
CA TRP A 381 2.27 -14.69 10.26
C TRP A 381 1.89 -13.33 10.78
N LEU A 382 2.78 -12.36 10.69
CA LEU A 382 2.51 -11.03 11.22
C LEU A 382 1.27 -10.41 10.57
N SER A 383 1.07 -10.59 9.26
CA SER A 383 -0.13 -10.10 8.57
C SER A 383 -1.42 -10.73 9.11
N GLN A 384 -1.40 -12.03 9.42
CA GLN A 384 -2.56 -12.75 9.97
C GLN A 384 -2.82 -12.37 11.43
N VAL A 385 -1.78 -12.35 12.26
CA VAL A 385 -1.91 -11.97 13.67
C VAL A 385 -2.40 -10.53 13.78
N PHE A 386 -1.87 -9.63 12.94
CA PHE A 386 -2.41 -8.28 12.83
C PHE A 386 -3.87 -8.30 12.41
N HIS A 387 -4.22 -9.01 11.32
CA HIS A 387 -5.59 -9.14 10.85
C HIS A 387 -6.59 -9.57 11.95
N ASP A 388 -6.24 -10.61 12.71
CA ASP A 388 -7.09 -11.18 13.75
C ASP A 388 -7.16 -10.29 14.99
N SER A 389 -6.19 -9.39 15.17
CA SER A 389 -6.16 -8.42 16.27
C SER A 389 -6.96 -7.14 16.00
N MET A 390 -7.39 -6.89 14.76
CA MET A 390 -8.09 -5.65 14.40
C MET A 390 -9.52 -5.61 14.95
N PRO A 391 -9.91 -4.55 15.67
CA PRO A 391 -11.30 -4.36 16.09
C PRO A 391 -12.24 -4.15 14.89
N ASP A 392 -13.37 -4.86 14.86
CA ASP A 392 -14.37 -4.74 13.78
C ASP A 392 -14.96 -3.33 13.67
N GLU A 393 -15.04 -2.59 14.79
CA GLU A 393 -15.49 -1.19 14.88
C GLU A 393 -14.66 -0.21 14.02
N TRP A 394 -13.46 -0.60 13.61
CA TRP A 394 -12.64 0.19 12.67
C TRP A 394 -13.19 0.14 11.25
N PHE A 395 -14.14 -0.75 10.94
CA PHE A 395 -14.64 -0.99 9.58
C PHE A 395 -16.15 -0.83 9.44
N ILE A 396 -16.91 -0.86 10.54
CA ILE A 396 -18.38 -0.76 10.56
C ILE A 396 -18.85 0.70 10.48
#